data_AF-A0A841J370-F1
#
_entry.id   AF-A0A841J370-F1
#
_cell.length_a   1.000
_cell.length_b   1.000
_cell.length_c   1.000
_cell.angle_alpha   90.00
_cell.angle_beta   90.00
_cell.angle_gamma   90.00
#
_symmetry.space_group_name_H-M   'P 1'
#
loop_
_entity.id
_entity.type
_entity.pdbx_description
1 polymer ?
#
loop_
_entity_poly.entity_id
_entity_poly.type
_entity_poly.pdbx_seq_one_letter_code
_entity_poly.pdbx_strand_id
1 'polypeptide(L)' 'MAYYRVEYYSGEIRKGTTPHAGDLEKVKRFAADGLIRHGADRALIVNDDTGATAAVVEK' A
#
# COMPACT_ATOMS: atom_id res chain seq x y z
N MET A 1 8.30 0.53 16.12
CA MET A 1 8.36 0.92 14.69
C MET A 1 7.17 0.26 14.03
N ALA A 2 6.23 1.03 13.47
CA ALA A 2 5.03 0.44 12.86
C ALA A 2 5.39 -0.28 11.56
N TYR A 3 4.81 -1.46 11.37
CA TYR A 3 4.93 -2.22 10.13
C TYR A 3 3.66 -2.06 9.31
N TYR A 4 3.83 -1.72 8.04
CA TYR A 4 2.73 -1.64 7.09
C TYR A 4 2.98 -2.62 5.95
N ARG A 5 1.90 -3.12 5.37
CA ARG A 5 1.94 -3.79 4.07
C ARG A 5 1.13 -2.97 3.08
N VAL A 6 1.67 -2.80 1.89
CA VAL A 6 1.00 -2.11 0.78
C VAL A 6 0.50 -3.17 -0.18
N GLU A 7 -0.82 -3.26 -0.33
CA GLU A 7 -1.48 -4.22 -1.23
C GLU A 7 -1.97 -3.46 -2.48
N TYR A 8 -1.42 -3.81 -3.63
CA TYR A 8 -1.73 -3.16 -4.90
C TYR A 8 -2.86 -3.90 -5.62
N TYR A 9 -3.84 -3.17 -6.13
CA TYR A 9 -4.99 -3.69 -6.85
C TYR A 9 -5.20 -2.96 -8.17
N SER A 10 -5.61 -3.71 -9.19
CA SER A 10 -6.20 -3.14 -10.41
C SER A 10 -7.60 -3.71 -10.57
N GLY A 11 -8.61 -2.84 -10.44
CA GLY A 11 -9.99 -3.26 -10.18
C GLY A 11 -10.10 -4.19 -8.97
N GLU A 12 -10.59 -5.40 -9.20
CA GLU A 12 -10.74 -6.46 -8.16
C GLU A 12 -9.51 -7.37 -8.04
N ILE A 13 -8.53 -7.24 -8.94
CA ILE A 13 -7.36 -8.14 -9.00
C ILE A 13 -6.23 -7.58 -8.13
N ARG A 14 -5.78 -8.38 -7.16
CA ARG A 14 -4.56 -8.10 -6.39
C ARG A 14 -3.34 -8.29 -7.28
N LYS A 15 -2.61 -7.20 -7.57
CA LYS A 15 -1.40 -7.19 -8.40
C LYS A 15 -0.14 -7.59 -7.63
N GLY A 16 -0.08 -7.25 -6.35
CA GLY A 16 1.10 -7.52 -5.55
C GLY A 16 1.00 -6.99 -4.14
N THR A 17 2.00 -7.29 -3.33
CA THR A 17 2.08 -6.80 -1.95
C THR A 17 3.52 -6.54 -1.57
N THR A 18 3.75 -5.42 -0.90
CA THR A 18 5.08 -5.03 -0.47
C THR A 18 5.06 -4.66 1.01
N PRO A 19 5.84 -5.33 1.87
CA PRO A 19 6.02 -4.91 3.24
C PRO A 19 6.86 -3.64 3.29
N HIS A 20 6.47 -2.69 4.14
CA HIS A 20 7.19 -1.45 4.36
C HIS A 20 7.12 -1.04 5.84
N ALA A 21 8.27 -0.98 6.48
CA ALA A 21 8.40 -0.40 7.82
C ALA A 21 8.66 1.11 7.71
N GLY A 22 8.01 1.92 8.54
CA GLY A 22 8.31 3.36 8.61
C GLY A 22 7.08 4.24 8.84
N ASP A 23 7.25 5.53 8.61
CA ASP A 23 6.19 6.53 8.77
C ASP A 23 5.10 6.37 7.70
N LEU A 24 3.83 6.46 8.10
CA LEU A 24 2.68 6.33 7.20
C LEU A 24 2.76 7.28 5.99
N GLU A 25 3.24 8.52 6.18
CA GLU A 25 3.41 9.49 5.09
C GLU A 25 4.45 9.05 4.05
N LYS A 26 5.53 8.40 4.49
CA LYS A 26 6.52 7.81 3.55
C LYS A 26 5.92 6.60 2.83
N VAL A 27 5.17 5.76 3.56
CA VAL A 27 4.49 4.60 2.97
C VAL A 27 3.46 5.02 1.92
N LYS A 28 2.73 6.13 2.12
CA LYS A 28 1.82 6.69 1.11
C LYS A 28 2.55 7.11 -0.16
N ARG A 29 3.69 7.80 -0.05
CA ARG A 29 4.50 8.18 -1.21
C ARG A 29 5.03 6.95 -1.95
N PHE A 30 5.56 5.98 -1.20
CA PHE A 30 5.99 4.69 -1.75
C PHE A 30 4.84 3.96 -2.46
N ALA A 31 3.66 3.94 -1.86
CA ALA A 31 2.47 3.33 -2.45
C ALA A 31 2.09 4.02 -3.76
N ALA A 32 2.10 5.35 -3.82
CA ALA A 32 1.83 6.12 -5.04
C ALA A 32 2.83 5.78 -6.17
N ASP A 33 4.13 5.73 -5.88
CA ASP A 33 5.13 5.31 -6.86
C ASP A 33 4.93 3.84 -7.29
N GLY A 34 4.53 2.99 -6.35
CA GLY A 34 4.22 1.59 -6.59
C GLY A 34 3.01 1.38 -7.50
N LEU A 35 2.02 2.27 -7.50
CA LEU A 35 0.87 2.19 -8.42
C LEU A 35 1.33 2.20 -9.87
N ILE A 36 2.26 3.09 -10.21
CA ILE A 36 2.82 3.21 -11.55
C ILE A 36 3.65 1.96 -11.89
N ARG A 37 4.53 1.53 -10.97
CA ARG A 37 5.42 0.38 -11.19
C ARG A 37 4.67 -0.95 -11.36
N HIS A 38 3.59 -1.15 -10.61
CA HIS A 38 2.80 -2.37 -10.64
C HIS A 38 1.62 -2.32 -11.62
N GLY A 39 1.39 -1.17 -12.28
CA GLY A 39 0.21 -0.97 -13.13
C GLY A 39 -1.09 -1.18 -12.35
N ALA A 40 -1.15 -0.64 -11.13
CA ALA A 40 -2.29 -0.76 -10.23
C ALA A 40 -3.11 0.54 -10.22
N ASP A 41 -4.41 0.41 -9.97
CA ASP A 41 -5.35 1.54 -9.87
C ASP A 41 -5.41 2.08 -8.45
N ARG A 42 -5.21 1.21 -7.46
CA ARG A 42 -5.23 1.56 -6.03
C ARG A 42 -4.27 0.71 -5.21
N ALA A 43 -3.87 1.25 -4.07
CA ALA A 43 -3.01 0.61 -3.09
C ALA A 43 -3.64 0.77 -1.70
N LEU A 44 -3.81 -0.35 -1.01
CA LEU A 44 -4.28 -0.40 0.38
C LEU A 44 -3.06 -0.48 1.29
N ILE A 45 -2.93 0.46 2.21
CA ILE A 45 -1.89 0.44 3.24
C ILE A 45 -2.54 -0.16 4.48
N VAL A 46 -2.14 -1.38 4.81
CA VAL A 46 -2.65 -2.12 5.97
C VAL A 46 -1.58 -2.13 7.04
N ASN A 47 -1.97 -1.78 8.27
CA ASN A 47 -1.11 -1.90 9.44
C ASN A 47 -1.00 -3.37 9.82
N ASP A 48 0.21 -3.91 9.90
CA ASP A 48 0.42 -5.34 10.15
C ASP A 48 0.18 -5.71 11.61
N ASP A 49 0.42 -4.78 12.54
CA ASP A 49 0.17 -4.97 13.98
C ASP A 49 -1.33 -5.07 14.31
N THR A 50 -2.17 -4.32 13.60
CA THR A 50 -3.63 -4.27 13.87
C THR A 50 -4.48 -4.96 12.81
N GLY A 51 -3.91 -5.25 11.63
CA GLY A 51 -4.65 -5.72 10.46
C GLY A 51 -5.56 -4.68 9.81
N ALA A 52 -5.61 -3.45 10.34
CA ALA A 52 -6.52 -2.41 9.86
C ALA A 52 -5.94 -1.64 8.68
N THR A 53 -6.79 -1.25 7.73
CA THR A 53 -6.40 -0.35 6.64
C THR A 53 -6.12 1.04 7.23
N ALA A 54 -4.85 1.43 7.23
CA ALA A 54 -4.40 2.74 7.69
C ALA A 54 -4.66 3.84 6.66
N ALA A 55 -4.54 3.52 5.36
CA ALA A 55 -4.79 4.46 4.27
C ALA A 55 -5.07 3.75 2.94
N VAL A 56 -5.68 4.47 2.01
CA VAL A 56 -5.89 4.06 0.61
C VAL A 56 -5.27 5.11 -0.30
N VAL A 57 -4.53 4.68 -1.32
CA VAL A 57 -3.92 5.55 -2.33
C VAL A 57 -4.43 5.12 -3.69
N GLU A 58 -4.98 6.04 -4.46
CA GLU A 58 -5.56 5.79 -5.79
C GLU A 58 -4.83 6.65 -6.83
N LYS A 59 -4.76 6.16 -8.08
CA LYS A 59 -4.12 6.88 -9.19
C LYS A 59 -4.99 7.98 -9.77
#